data_AF-A0A359LW16-F1
#
_entry.id   AF-A0A359LW16-F1
#
_cell.length_a   1.000
_cell.length_b   1.000
_cell.length_c   1.000
_cell.angle_alpha   90.00
_cell.angle_beta   90.00
_cell.angle_gamma   90.00
#
_symmetry.space_group_name_H-M   'P 1'
#
loop_
_entity.id
_entity.type
_entity.pdbx_description
1 polymer ?
#
loop_
_entity_poly.entity_id
_entity_poly.type
_entity_poly.pdbx_seq_one_letter_code
_entity_poly.pdbx_strand_id
1 'polypeptide(L)' 'RADLRRRLAAIVIGFNLDGQPVRAADLNATGAMMVLLNEAIMPNLVQTSEGAPALVHAGPFANIA' A
#
# COMPACT_ATOMS: atom_id res chain seq x y z
N ARG A 1 2.33 1.60 11.00
CA ARG A 1 0.98 1.63 10.38
C ARG A 1 0.42 3.03 10.13
N ALA A 2 0.76 4.05 10.94
CA ALA A 2 0.34 5.44 10.70
C ALA A 2 0.77 5.96 9.32
N ASP A 3 1.99 5.61 8.87
CA ASP A 3 2.48 6.01 7.55
C ASP A 3 1.69 5.38 6.39
N LEU A 4 1.46 4.06 6.42
CA LEU A 4 0.62 3.37 5.43
C LEU A 4 -0.77 4.02 5.34
N ARG A 5 -1.42 4.26 6.48
CA ARG A 5 -2.74 4.92 6.53
C ARG A 5 -2.71 6.29 5.84
N ARG A 6 -1.71 7.12 6.17
CA ARG A 6 -1.54 8.46 5.60
C ARG A 6 -1.35 8.41 4.08
N ARG A 7 -0.54 7.47 3.59
CA ARG A 7 -0.28 7.30 2.15
C ARG A 7 -1.52 6.81 1.40
N LEU A 8 -2.20 5.79 1.92
CA LEU A 8 -3.45 5.27 1.35
C LEU A 8 -4.54 6.36 1.31
N ALA A 9 -4.66 7.17 2.37
CA ALA A 9 -5.59 8.30 2.42
C ALA A 9 -5.30 9.38 1.35
N ALA A 10 -4.04 9.54 0.96
CA ALA A 10 -3.61 10.57 0.03
C ALA A 10 -3.71 10.17 -1.46
N ILE A 11 -4.05 8.91 -1.77
CA ILE A 11 -4.22 8.44 -3.16
C ILE A 11 -5.31 9.28 -3.82
N VAL A 12 -4.94 10.01 -4.88
CA VAL A 12 -5.89 10.69 -5.77
C VAL A 12 -6.47 9.65 -6.71
N ILE A 13 -7.79 9.51 -6.72
CA ILE A 13 -8.51 8.52 -7.52
C ILE A 13 -9.19 9.13 -8.75
N GLY A 14 -9.29 10.46 -8.80
CA GLY A 14 -9.92 11.20 -9.89
C GLY A 14 -10.09 12.67 -9.52
N PHE A 15 -10.90 13.36 -10.32
CA PHE A 15 -11.24 14.77 -10.13
C PHE A 15 -12.76 14.93 -10.21
N ASN A 16 -13.33 15.83 -9.41
CA ASN A 16 -14.75 16.15 -9.46
C ASN A 16 -15.07 17.10 -10.64
N LEU A 17 -16.34 17.48 -10.81
CA LEU A 17 -16.78 18.38 -11.89
C LEU A 17 -16.14 19.77 -11.83
N ASP A 18 -15.74 20.20 -10.63
CA ASP A 18 -15.03 21.46 -10.38
C ASP A 18 -13.51 21.33 -10.61
N GLY A 19 -13.03 20.17 -11.07
CA GLY A 19 -11.62 19.88 -11.32
C GLY A 19 -10.79 19.68 -10.04
N GLN A 20 -11.41 19.55 -8.86
CA GLN A 20 -10.73 19.32 -7.60
C GLN A 20 -10.41 17.83 -7.43
N PRO A 21 -9.21 17.47 -6.91
CA PRO A 21 -8.82 16.09 -6.73
C PRO A 21 -9.68 15.41 -5.67
N VAL A 22 -10.21 14.23 -6.01
CA VAL A 22 -10.90 13.34 -5.07
C VAL A 22 -9.89 12.30 -4.59
N ARG A 23 -9.76 12.15 -3.28
CA ARG A 23 -8.84 11.22 -2.62
C ARG A 23 -9.58 10.02 -2.05
N ALA A 24 -8.84 8.93 -1.81
CA ALA A 24 -9.41 7.74 -1.17
C ALA A 24 -9.98 8.01 0.23
N ALA A 25 -9.45 9.01 0.95
CA ALA A 25 -9.99 9.46 2.23
C ALA A 25 -11.39 10.08 2.09
N ASP A 26 -11.66 10.82 1.01
CA ASP A 26 -12.95 11.48 0.77
C ASP A 26 -14.08 10.45 0.57
N LEU A 27 -13.72 9.22 0.18
CA LEU A 27 -14.63 8.08 0.06
C LEU A 27 -14.65 7.16 1.31
N ASN A 28 -14.00 7.56 2.41
CA ASN A 28 -13.86 6.74 3.62
C ASN A 28 -13.19 5.36 3.39
N ALA A 29 -12.44 5.19 2.30
CA ALA A 29 -11.87 3.89 1.92
C ALA A 29 -10.62 3.50 2.73
N THR A 30 -9.97 4.46 3.38
CA THR A 30 -8.69 4.23 4.08
C THR A 30 -8.80 3.16 5.17
N GLY A 31 -9.89 3.14 5.94
CA GLY A 31 -10.09 2.16 7.00
C GLY A 31 -10.15 0.72 6.47
N ALA A 32 -10.96 0.49 5.43
CA ALA A 32 -11.10 -0.81 4.81
C ALA A 32 -9.78 -1.31 4.19
N MET A 33 -9.05 -0.45 3.47
CA MET A 33 -7.73 -0.80 2.92
C MET A 33 -6.73 -1.17 4.03
N MET A 34 -6.75 -0.46 5.17
CA MET A 34 -5.89 -0.78 6.30
C MET A 34 -6.20 -2.15 6.92
N VAL A 35 -7.47 -2.59 6.92
CA VAL A 35 -7.85 -3.93 7.39
C VAL A 35 -7.31 -4.98 6.43
N LEU A 36 -7.53 -4.82 5.13
CA LEU A 36 -7.04 -5.76 4.11
C LEU A 36 -5.52 -5.91 4.12
N LEU A 37 -4.80 -4.81 4.35
CA LEU A 37 -3.33 -4.80 4.36
C LEU A 37 -2.73 -5.05 5.75
N ASN A 38 -3.55 -5.43 6.74
CA ASN A 38 -3.09 -5.49 8.12
C ASN A 38 -1.95 -6.51 8.29
N GLU A 39 -2.10 -7.71 7.75
CA GLU A 39 -1.04 -8.73 7.82
C GLU A 39 -0.08 -8.64 6.63
N ALA A 40 -0.59 -8.26 5.46
CA ALA A 40 0.18 -8.20 4.22
C ALA A 40 1.36 -7.22 4.26
N ILE A 41 1.42 -6.28 5.22
CA ILE A 41 2.58 -5.38 5.42
C ILE A 41 3.76 -6.07 6.12
N MET A 42 3.57 -7.26 6.67
CA MET A 42 4.66 -8.01 7.29
C MET A 42 5.53 -8.67 6.20
N PRO A 43 6.87 -8.60 6.30
CA PRO A 43 7.75 -9.30 5.38
C PRO A 43 7.70 -10.81 5.58
N ASN A 44 7.89 -11.56 4.51
CA ASN A 44 7.93 -13.03 4.57
C ASN A 44 9.38 -13.50 4.69
N LEU A 45 9.68 -14.30 5.71
CA LEU A 45 10.97 -14.95 5.88
C LEU A 45 11.00 -16.29 5.14
N VAL A 46 12.03 -16.45 4.31
CA VAL A 46 12.33 -17.66 3.55
C VAL A 46 13.85 -17.93 3.63
N GLN A 47 14.37 -18.83 2.80
CA GLN A 47 15.79 -19.16 2.77
C GLN A 47 16.30 -19.37 1.34
N THR A 48 17.60 -19.19 1.12
CA THR A 48 18.31 -19.57 -0.13
C THR A 48 18.50 -21.09 -0.20
N SER A 49 19.01 -21.58 -1.34
CA SER A 49 19.34 -23.00 -1.54
C SER A 49 20.39 -23.51 -0.54
N GLU A 50 21.26 -22.63 -0.04
CA GLU A 50 22.31 -22.91 0.95
C GLU A 50 21.83 -22.70 2.39
N GLY A 51 20.54 -22.41 2.60
CA GLY A 51 19.93 -22.25 3.92
C GLY A 51 20.14 -20.87 4.58
N ALA A 52 20.66 -19.89 3.84
CA ALA A 52 20.78 -18.53 4.36
C ALA A 52 19.40 -17.85 4.43
N PRO A 53 19.06 -17.13 5.52
CA PRO A 53 17.76 -16.46 5.63
C PRO A 53 17.61 -15.31 4.63
N ALA A 54 16.43 -15.18 4.05
CA ALA A 54 16.09 -14.11 3.10
C ALA A 54 14.67 -13.58 3.33
N LEU A 55 14.46 -12.29 3.07
CA LEU A 55 13.13 -11.68 3.11
C LEU A 55 12.61 -11.46 1.69
N VAL A 56 11.37 -11.88 1.42
CA VAL A 56 10.67 -11.60 0.15
C VAL A 56 9.38 -10.87 0.46
N HIS A 57 9.27 -9.63 -0.01
CA HIS A 57 8.15 -8.76 0.31
C HIS A 57 7.93 -7.69 -0.75
N ALA A 58 6.65 -7.47 -1.09
CA ALA A 58 6.23 -6.56 -2.15
C ALA A 58 6.90 -6.84 -3.52
N GLY A 59 6.74 -5.92 -4.46
CA GLY A 59 7.26 -6.06 -5.83
C GLY A 59 6.67 -5.02 -6.77
N PRO A 60 6.90 -3.71 -6.55
CA PRO A 60 6.42 -2.68 -7.46
C PRO A 60 7.10 -2.79 -8.83
N PHE A 61 6.48 -2.17 -9.84
CA PHE A 61 7.11 -2.04 -11.15
C PHE A 61 8.34 -1.12 -11.07
N ALA A 62 9.39 -1.44 -11.83
CA ALA A 62 10.66 -0.71 -11.80
C ALA A 62 10.67 0.61 -12.60
N ASN A 63 9.55 1.02 -13.19
CA ASN A 63 9.46 2.19 -14.07
C ASN A 63 8.53 3.31 -13.57
N ILE A 64 7.41 2.97 -12.94
CA ILE A 64 6.34 3.93 -12.60
C ILE A 64 5.98 3.96 -11.11
N ALA A 65 6.69 3.20 -10.28
CA ALA A 65 6.43 3.06 -8.85
C ALA A 65 7.71 3.21 -8.02
#